data_AF-A0A528WU77-F1
#
_entry.id   AF-A0A528WU77-F1
#
_cell.length_a   1.000
_cell.length_b   1.000
_cell.length_c   1.000
_cell.angle_alpha   90.00
_cell.angle_beta   90.00
_cell.angle_gamma   90.00
#
_symmetry.space_group_name_H-M   'P 1'
#
loop_
_entity.id
_entity.type
_entity.pdbx_description
1 polymer ?
#
loop_
_entity_poly.entity_id
_entity_poly.type
_entity_poly.pdbx_seq_one_letter_code
_entity_poly.pdbx_strand_id
1 'polypeptide(L)' 'LMLSCRACGVEPLAWLRHALTQLPQHAEDADIDDLLPFNFPKTAAA' A
#
# COMPACT_ATOMS: atom_id res chain seq x y z
N LEU A 1 -9.92 11.55 3.17
CA LEU A 1 -9.31 10.83 4.32
C LEU A 1 -9.24 11.69 5.58
N MET A 2 -8.60 12.86 5.57
CA MET A 2 -8.50 13.72 6.78
C MET A 2 -9.87 14.20 7.32
N LEU A 3 -10.82 14.45 6.41
CA LEU A 3 -12.16 14.95 6.75
C LEU A 3 -13.05 13.89 7.43
N SER A 4 -12.95 12.63 6.99
CA SER A 4 -13.66 11.51 7.63
C SER A 4 -13.07 11.19 9.00
N CYS A 5 -11.74 11.30 9.18
CA CYS A 5 -11.11 11.10 10.49
C CYS A 5 -11.68 12.06 11.54
N ARG A 6 -11.77 13.37 11.23
CA ARG A 6 -12.38 14.34 12.15
C ARG A 6 -13.86 14.07 12.42
N ALA A 7 -14.64 13.69 11.40
CA ALA A 7 -16.05 13.37 11.57
C ALA A 7 -16.27 12.14 12.48
N CYS A 8 -15.32 11.21 12.49
CA CYS A 8 -15.32 10.03 13.38
C CYS A 8 -14.64 10.27 14.74
N GLY A 9 -14.22 11.51 15.05
CA GLY A 9 -13.50 11.81 16.30
C GLY A 9 -12.09 11.23 16.38
N VAL A 10 -11.53 10.80 15.25
CA VAL A 10 -10.20 10.19 15.16
C VAL A 10 -9.17 11.25 14.79
N GLU A 11 -8.06 11.28 15.54
CA GLU A 11 -6.93 12.14 15.25
C GLU A 11 -6.30 11.74 13.89
N PRO A 12 -6.29 12.62 12.87
CA PRO A 12 -5.93 12.25 11.51
C PRO A 12 -4.50 11.69 11.34
N LEU A 13 -3.52 12.21 12.09
CA LEU A 13 -2.14 11.75 12.05
C LEU A 13 -1.99 10.38 12.72
N ALA A 14 -2.64 10.16 13.87
CA ALA A 14 -2.70 8.85 14.51
C ALA A 14 -3.32 7.80 13.58
N TRP A 15 -4.41 8.15 12.88
CA TRP A 15 -5.01 7.27 11.88
C TRP A 15 -4.06 6.99 10.71
N LEU A 16 -3.39 8.01 10.17
CA LEU A 16 -2.45 7.85 9.06
C LEU A 16 -1.30 6.91 9.45
N ARG A 17 -0.71 7.11 10.63
CA ARG A 17 0.35 6.26 11.15
C ARG A 17 -0.13 4.82 11.30
N HIS A 18 -1.31 4.64 11.88
CA HIS A 18 -1.91 3.32 12.02
C HIS A 18 -2.12 2.65 10.66
N ALA A 19 -2.76 3.34 9.71
CA ALA A 19 -3.03 2.82 8.38
C ALA A 19 -1.74 2.36 7.67
N LEU A 20 -0.67 3.16 7.73
CA LEU A 20 0.62 2.79 7.14
C LEU A 20 1.23 1.53 7.77
N THR A 21 1.03 1.30 9.07
CA THR A 21 1.50 0.05 9.73
C THR A 21 0.66 -1.17 9.39
N GLN A 22 -0.57 -0.98 8.91
CA GLN A 22 -1.45 -2.09 8.52
C GLN A 22 -1.29 -2.49 7.05
N LEU A 23 -0.49 -1.74 6.28
CA LEU A 23 -0.23 -2.10 4.89
C LEU A 23 0.56 -3.41 4.83
N PRO A 24 0.21 -4.31 3.90
CA PRO A 24 0.98 -5.53 3.69
C PRO A 24 2.42 -5.13 3.37
N GLN A 25 3.36 -5.67 4.14
CA GLN A 25 4.77 -5.49 3.85
C GLN A 25 5.11 -6.33 2.63
N HIS A 26 5.77 -5.71 1.65
CA HIS A 26 6.29 -6.42 0.50
C HIS A 26 7.54 -7.20 0.93
N ALA A 27 7.77 -8.37 0.32
CA ALA A 27 9.04 -9.05 0.51
C ALA A 27 10.17 -8.19 -0.09
N GLU A 28 11.33 -8.15 0.56
CA GLU A 28 12.47 -7.33 0.12
C GLU A 28 12.97 -7.72 -1.28
N ASP A 29 12.70 -8.95 -1.69
CA ASP A 29 13.08 -9.55 -2.98
C ASP A 29 11.95 -9.60 -4.00
N ALA A 30 10.74 -9.15 -3.66
CA ALA A 30 9.62 -9.20 -4.60
C ALA A 30 9.78 -8.12 -5.69
N ASP A 31 9.46 -8.52 -6.92
CA ASP A 31 9.75 -7.75 -8.13
C ASP A 31 8.84 -6.50 -8.20
N ILE A 32 9.34 -5.38 -8.71
CA ILE A 32 8.54 -4.17 -8.91
C ILE A 32 7.41 -4.42 -9.91
N ASP A 33 7.60 -5.36 -10.83
CA ASP A 33 6.57 -5.79 -11.77
C ASP A 33 5.33 -6.38 -11.07
N ASP A 34 5.49 -7.00 -9.88
CA ASP A 34 4.39 -7.55 -9.08
C ASP A 34 3.50 -6.44 -8.45
N LEU A 35 4.03 -5.22 -8.34
CA LEU A 35 3.32 -4.05 -7.81
C LEU A 35 2.48 -3.35 -8.87
N LEU A 36 2.69 -3.66 -10.14
CA LEU A 36 1.96 -3.02 -11.23
C LEU A 36 0.52 -3.54 -11.26
N PRO A 37 -0.47 -2.66 -11.49
CA PRO A 37 -1.88 -3.06 -11.61
C PRO A 37 -2.13 -4.02 -12.80
N PHE A 38 -1.15 -4.14 -13.70
CA PHE A 38 -1.13 -5.06 -14.82
C PHE A 38 0.10 -5.96 -14.68
N ASN A 39 -0.09 -7.14 -14.11
CA ASN A 39 0.92 -8.19 -14.09
C ASN A 39 1.07 -8.74 -15.51
N PHE A 40 1.94 -8.12 -16.31
CA PHE A 40 2.28 -8.66 -17.61
C PHE A 40 3.13 -9.92 -17.41
N PRO A 41 2.80 -11.04 -18.07
CA PRO A 41 3.63 -12.23 -17.98
C PRO A 41 5.04 -11.88 -18.47
N LYS A 42 6.02 -12.10 -17.61
CA LYS A 42 7.43 -11.84 -17.90
C LYS A 42 7.83 -12.65 -19.13
N THR A 43 8.17 -11.98 -20.22
CA THR A 43 8.66 -12.65 -21.43
C THR A 43 9.96 -13.36 -21.08
N ALA A 44 9.98 -14.69 -21.14
CA ALA A 44 11.21 -15.46 -21.03
C ALA A 44 12.12 -15.07 -22.19
N ALA A 45 13.25 -14.42 -21.88
CA ALA A 45 14.28 -14.15 -22.86
C ALA A 45 14.81 -15.50 -23.41
N ALA A 46 14.84 -15.63 -24.73
CA ALA A 46 15.31 -16.81 -25.46
C ALA A 46 16.85 -16.92 -25.45
#